data_AF-W6W8E4-F1
#
_entry.id   AF-W6W8E4-F1
#
_cell.length_a   1.000
_cell.length_b   1.000
_cell.length_c   1.000
_cell.angle_alpha   90.00
_cell.angle_beta   90.00
_cell.angle_gamma   90.00
#
_symmetry.space_group_name_H-M   'P 1'
#
loop_
_entity.id
_entity.type
_entity.pdbx_description
1 polymer ?
#
loop_
_entity_poly.entity_id
_entity_poly.type
_entity_poly.pdbx_seq_one_letter_code
_entity_poly.pdbx_strand_id
1 'polypeptide(L)'
;MNDIVKTPIAPFEESLPEVLMRLVSELHDVAYLIERVEPQLLELGGETILQSPDSLKVLQGIDLAVQKTRGLAEFIDTITGGIPNEWMVDVSTALNLVKLADMQKALTNGMRHGHSQPLSKAAGDFDFF
;
A
#
# COMPACT_ATOMS: atom_id res chain seq x y z
N MET A 1 32.82 -27.33 22.93
CA MET A 1 31.94 -26.16 22.83
C MET A 1 32.01 -25.67 21.40
N ASN A 2 30.98 -25.94 20.59
CA ASN A 2 30.90 -25.39 19.24
C ASN A 2 30.21 -24.02 19.37
N ASP A 3 31.01 -22.95 19.31
CA ASP A 3 30.49 -21.61 19.16
C ASP A 3 29.90 -21.50 17.74
N ILE A 4 28.57 -21.54 17.65
CA ILE A 4 27.85 -21.16 16.45
C ILE A 4 28.11 -19.67 16.27
N VAL A 5 29.08 -19.34 15.41
CA VAL A 5 29.29 -17.98 14.93
C VAL A 5 27.99 -17.54 14.25
N LYS A 6 27.16 -16.77 14.97
CA LYS A 6 26.09 -15.99 14.34
C LYS A 6 26.78 -15.00 13.42
N THR A 7 26.84 -15.31 12.12
CA THR A 7 27.21 -14.34 11.10
C THR A 7 26.30 -13.13 11.29
N PRO A 8 26.83 -11.92 11.55
CA PRO A 8 26.00 -10.73 11.59
C PRO A 8 25.34 -10.61 10.23
N ILE A 9 24.00 -10.69 10.20
CA ILE A 9 23.25 -10.35 9.00
C ILE A 9 23.58 -8.87 8.76
N ALA A 10 24.27 -8.58 7.64
CA ALA A 10 24.56 -7.20 7.29
C ALA A 10 23.22 -6.43 7.24
N PRO A 11 23.15 -5.21 7.80
CA PRO A 11 21.92 -4.42 7.74
C PRO A 11 21.53 -4.27 6.27
N PHE A 12 20.27 -4.59 5.96
CA PHE A 12 19.70 -4.31 4.64
C PHE A 12 19.45 -2.81 4.60
N GLU A 13 20.43 -2.07 4.10
CA GLU A 13 20.34 -0.62 3.93
C GLU A 13 19.83 -0.27 2.54
N GLU A 14 18.83 0.60 2.48
CA GLU A 14 18.29 1.15 1.24
C GLU A 14 18.32 2.69 1.27
N SER A 15 18.36 3.33 0.10
CA SER A 15 18.32 4.78 0.01
C SER A 15 16.96 5.29 0.53
N LEU A 16 16.97 6.22 1.49
CA LEU A 16 15.75 6.76 2.08
C LEU A 16 14.83 7.38 1.02
N PRO A 17 15.32 8.21 0.06
CA PRO A 17 14.49 8.66 -1.05
C PRO A 17 13.82 7.53 -1.83
N GLU A 18 14.52 6.45 -2.12
CA GLU A 18 13.94 5.31 -2.85
C GLU A 18 12.83 4.61 -2.04
N VAL A 19 13.03 4.44 -0.74
CA VAL A 19 11.99 3.89 0.16
C VAL A 19 10.77 4.80 0.20
N LEU A 20 10.97 6.12 0.30
CA LEU A 20 9.87 7.09 0.32
C LEU A 20 9.12 7.12 -1.01
N MET A 21 9.80 7.03 -2.16
CA MET A 21 9.14 6.96 -3.46
C MET A 21 8.33 5.68 -3.66
N ARG A 22 8.75 4.56 -3.04
CA ARG A 22 7.90 3.36 -2.96
C ARG A 22 6.63 3.65 -2.16
N LEU A 23 6.72 4.31 -1.00
CA LEU A 23 5.53 4.72 -0.24
C LEU A 23 4.60 5.66 -1.02
N VAL A 24 5.16 6.62 -1.77
CA VAL A 24 4.38 7.52 -2.64
C VAL A 24 3.59 6.71 -3.67
N SER A 25 4.23 5.73 -4.30
CA SER A 25 3.58 4.87 -5.30
C SER A 25 2.44 4.05 -4.68
N GLU A 26 2.70 3.40 -3.54
CA GLU A 26 1.70 2.62 -2.81
C GLU A 26 0.51 3.47 -2.34
N LEU A 27 0.75 4.72 -1.90
CA LEU A 27 -0.34 5.63 -1.52
C LEU A 27 -1.20 6.03 -2.71
N HIS A 28 -0.61 6.27 -3.89
CA HIS A 28 -1.40 6.52 -5.10
C HIS A 28 -2.25 5.30 -5.48
N ASP A 29 -1.69 4.09 -5.37
CA ASP A 29 -2.42 2.84 -5.62
C ASP A 29 -3.58 2.66 -4.62
N VAL A 30 -3.37 2.94 -3.33
CA VAL A 30 -4.42 2.92 -2.31
C VAL A 30 -5.51 3.96 -2.62
N ALA A 31 -5.14 5.18 -3.01
CA ALA A 31 -6.11 6.21 -3.37
C ALA A 31 -6.98 5.76 -4.56
N TYR A 32 -6.37 5.13 -5.57
CA TYR A 32 -7.09 4.55 -6.70
C TYR A 32 -8.03 3.42 -6.28
N LEU A 33 -7.60 2.54 -5.37
CA LEU A 33 -8.46 1.47 -4.85
C LEU A 33 -9.67 2.02 -4.09
N ILE A 34 -9.49 3.08 -3.29
CA ILE A 34 -10.58 3.75 -2.55
C ILE A 34 -11.55 4.43 -3.53
N GLU A 35 -11.04 5.18 -4.51
CA GLU A 35 -11.84 5.89 -5.51
C GLU A 35 -12.77 4.92 -6.28
N ARG A 36 -12.30 3.69 -6.51
CA ARG A 36 -13.11 2.65 -7.17
C ARG A 36 -14.25 2.10 -6.32
N VAL A 37 -14.28 2.34 -5.01
CA VAL A 37 -15.37 1.87 -4.14
C VAL A 37 -16.65 2.67 -4.39
N GLU A 38 -16.54 3.96 -4.71
CA GLU A 38 -17.68 4.85 -4.95
C GLU A 38 -18.62 4.35 -6.06
N PRO A 39 -18.16 4.08 -7.31
CA PRO A 39 -19.04 3.58 -8.36
C PRO A 39 -19.64 2.21 -8.02
N GLN A 40 -18.89 1.33 -7.34
CA GLN A 40 -19.39 0.00 -6.95
C GLN A 40 -20.51 0.10 -5.91
N LEU A 41 -20.41 1.03 -4.95
CA LEU A 41 -21.47 1.28 -3.99
C LEU A 41 -22.74 1.81 -4.67
N LEU A 42 -22.59 2.72 -5.63
CA LEU A 42 -23.71 3.25 -6.41
C LEU A 42 -24.38 2.16 -7.26
N GLU A 43 -23.60 1.29 -7.89
CA GLU A 43 -24.14 0.14 -8.64
C GLU A 43 -24.90 -0.85 -7.73
N LEU A 44 -24.41 -1.13 -6.53
CA LEU A 44 -25.02 -2.06 -5.57
C LEU A 44 -26.30 -1.50 -4.92
N GLY A 45 -26.31 -0.22 -4.55
CA GLY A 45 -27.42 0.39 -3.82
C GLY A 45 -28.46 1.11 -4.68
N GLY A 46 -28.17 1.31 -5.97
CA GLY A 46 -29.08 1.96 -6.93
C GLY A 46 -29.41 3.41 -6.58
N GLU A 47 -30.48 3.94 -7.18
CA GLU A 47 -30.88 5.35 -7.04
C GLU A 47 -31.21 5.78 -5.59
N THR A 48 -31.54 4.82 -4.73
CA THR A 48 -31.92 5.07 -3.33
C THR A 48 -30.76 5.62 -2.48
N ILE A 49 -29.51 5.28 -2.82
CA ILE A 49 -28.33 5.82 -2.13
C ILE A 49 -28.26 7.34 -2.22
N LEU A 50 -28.63 7.92 -3.36
CA LEU A 50 -28.56 9.36 -3.58
C LEU A 50 -29.69 10.13 -2.86
N GLN A 51 -30.72 9.42 -2.39
CA GLN A 51 -31.86 10.02 -1.70
C GLN A 51 -31.67 10.05 -0.17
N SER A 52 -30.68 9.33 0.36
CA SER A 52 -30.39 9.25 1.79
C SER A 52 -29.27 10.22 2.18
N PRO A 53 -29.53 11.19 3.08
CA PRO A 53 -28.49 12.10 3.58
C PRO A 53 -27.32 11.37 4.24
N ASP A 54 -27.56 10.23 4.89
CA ASP A 54 -26.50 9.47 5.53
C ASP A 54 -25.65 8.71 4.51
N SER A 55 -26.26 8.22 3.44
CA SER A 55 -25.53 7.61 2.32
C SER A 55 -24.67 8.64 1.58
N LEU A 56 -25.16 9.87 1.39
CA LEU A 56 -24.36 10.97 0.82
C LEU A 56 -23.14 11.31 1.69
N LYS A 57 -23.27 11.30 3.02
CA LYS A 57 -22.12 11.50 3.92
C LYS A 57 -21.06 10.41 3.76
N VAL A 58 -21.48 9.16 3.54
CA VAL A 58 -20.54 8.06 3.30
C VAL A 58 -19.79 8.27 1.98
N LEU A 59 -20.49 8.62 0.90
CA LEU A 59 -19.84 8.92 -0.39
C LEU A 59 -18.85 10.09 -0.27
N GLN A 60 -19.22 11.15 0.44
CA GLN A 60 -18.30 12.25 0.74
C GLN A 60 -17.10 11.81 1.60
N GLY A 61 -17.31 10.88 2.53
CA GLY A 61 -16.24 10.29 3.32
C GLY A 61 -15.23 9.50 2.46
N ILE A 62 -15.71 8.81 1.42
CA ILE A 62 -14.86 8.12 0.45
C ILE A 62 -14.04 9.13 -0.35
N ASP A 63 -14.68 10.16 -0.91
CA ASP A 63 -13.97 11.20 -1.66
C ASP A 63 -12.91 11.92 -0.79
N LEU A 64 -13.27 12.24 0.46
CA LEU A 64 -12.32 12.80 1.43
C LEU A 64 -11.14 11.87 1.71
N ALA A 65 -11.37 10.55 1.77
CA ALA A 65 -10.30 9.58 1.95
C ALA A 65 -9.38 9.54 0.72
N VAL A 66 -9.91 9.59 -0.51
CA VAL A 66 -9.12 9.70 -1.75
C VAL A 66 -8.24 10.95 -1.72
N GLN A 67 -8.82 12.11 -1.42
CA GLN A 67 -8.11 13.39 -1.36
C GLN A 67 -6.99 13.37 -0.31
N LYS A 68 -7.26 12.84 0.89
CA LYS A 68 -6.25 12.75 1.96
C LYS A 68 -5.10 11.83 1.59
N THR A 69 -5.39 10.68 0.99
CA THR A 69 -4.35 9.72 0.58
C THR A 69 -3.47 10.31 -0.52
N ARG A 70 -4.06 10.95 -1.54
CA ARG A 70 -3.30 11.68 -2.58
C ARG A 70 -2.46 12.80 -1.98
N GLY A 71 -3.04 13.62 -1.11
CA GLY A 71 -2.33 14.71 -0.44
C GLY A 71 -1.16 14.23 0.43
N LEU A 72 -1.27 13.06 1.07
CA LEU A 72 -0.14 12.45 1.78
C LEU A 72 0.96 12.00 0.83
N ALA A 73 0.59 11.39 -0.31
CA ALA A 73 1.56 10.97 -1.31
C ALA A 73 2.33 12.17 -1.90
N GLU A 74 1.61 13.23 -2.28
CA GLU A 74 2.20 14.49 -2.78
C GLU A 74 3.08 15.18 -1.74
N PHE A 75 2.67 15.17 -0.46
CA PHE A 75 3.49 15.70 0.63
C PHE A 75 4.81 14.93 0.76
N ILE A 76 4.76 13.59 0.73
CA ILE A 76 5.96 12.75 0.82
C ILE A 76 6.86 12.95 -0.40
N ASP A 77 6.31 12.99 -1.61
CA ASP A 77 7.06 13.27 -2.85
C ASP A 77 7.80 14.61 -2.75
N THR A 78 7.09 15.65 -2.28
CA THR A 78 7.65 17.01 -2.12
C THR A 78 8.83 17.03 -1.14
N ILE A 79 8.69 16.41 0.04
CA ILE A 79 9.80 16.39 1.01
C ILE A 79 10.94 15.50 0.52
N THR A 80 10.65 14.44 -0.23
CA THR A 80 11.64 13.51 -0.76
C THR A 80 12.57 14.20 -1.75
N GLY A 81 12.06 15.13 -2.57
CA GLY A 81 12.88 15.94 -3.47
C GLY A 81 13.95 16.79 -2.77
N GLY A 82 13.85 17.02 -1.45
CA GLY A 82 14.84 17.73 -0.64
C GLY A 82 15.84 16.83 0.11
N ILE A 83 15.71 15.51 0.02
CA ILE A 83 16.52 14.55 0.78
C ILE A 83 17.74 14.10 -0.04
N PRO A 84 18.96 14.11 0.53
CA PRO A 84 20.15 13.59 -0.15
C PRO A 84 20.06 12.08 -0.41
N ASN A 85 20.55 11.62 -1.56
CA ASN A 85 20.49 10.21 -1.97
C ASN A 85 21.36 9.28 -1.11
N GLU A 86 22.35 9.83 -0.41
CA GLU A 86 23.29 9.08 0.43
C GLU A 86 22.70 8.74 1.81
N TRP A 87 21.51 9.26 2.13
CA TRP A 87 20.82 8.90 3.36
C TRP A 87 20.30 7.48 3.25
N MET A 88 20.86 6.59 4.06
CA MET A 88 20.50 5.19 4.11
C MET A 88 19.55 4.92 5.29
N VAL A 89 18.63 3.99 5.11
CA VAL A 89 17.75 3.48 6.16
C VAL A 89 17.86 1.96 6.24
N ASP A 90 17.97 1.43 7.45
CA ASP A 90 17.93 -0.01 7.70
C ASP A 90 16.48 -0.52 7.60
N VAL A 91 16.21 -1.31 6.56
CA VAL A 91 14.90 -1.92 6.32
C VAL A 91 14.80 -3.33 6.91
N SER A 92 15.82 -3.84 7.60
CA SER A 92 15.86 -5.22 8.10
C SER A 92 14.66 -5.54 9.00
N THR A 93 14.26 -4.62 9.88
CA THR A 93 13.10 -4.83 10.76
C THR A 93 11.81 -4.91 9.95
N ALA A 94 11.61 -4.02 8.98
CA ALA A 94 10.42 -4.02 8.13
C ALA A 94 10.34 -5.29 7.27
N LEU A 95 11.46 -5.75 6.72
CA LEU A 95 11.54 -6.99 5.95
C LEU A 95 11.27 -8.24 6.80
N ASN A 96 11.70 -8.23 8.07
CA ASN A 96 11.46 -9.34 9.01
C ASN A 96 10.01 -9.45 9.49
N LEU A 97 9.21 -8.39 9.35
CA LEU A 97 7.76 -8.44 9.64
C LEU A 97 6.97 -9.18 8.56
N VAL A 98 7.52 -9.29 7.34
CA VAL A 98 6.96 -10.12 6.28
C VAL A 98 7.45 -11.55 6.50
N LYS A 99 6.60 -12.46 7.00
CA LYS A 99 7.04 -13.83 7.27
C LYS A 99 7.39 -14.52 5.94
N LEU A 100 8.33 -15.47 5.97
CA LEU A 100 8.69 -16.28 4.80
C LEU A 100 7.47 -16.98 4.18
N ALA A 101 6.46 -17.30 4.98
CA ALA A 101 5.18 -17.82 4.50
C ALA A 101 4.40 -16.80 3.66
N ASP A 102 4.44 -15.52 4.03
CA ASP A 102 3.77 -14.43 3.32
C ASP A 102 4.50 -14.11 2.01
N MET A 103 5.85 -14.11 2.04
CA MET A 103 6.68 -14.02 0.84
C MET A 103 6.48 -15.22 -0.08
N GLN A 104 6.43 -16.45 0.46
CA GLN A 104 6.11 -17.64 -0.31
C GLN A 104 4.73 -17.49 -0.96
N LYS A 105 3.69 -17.08 -0.22
CA LYS A 105 2.33 -16.86 -0.74
C LYS A 105 2.31 -15.82 -1.86
N ALA A 106 3.06 -14.73 -1.71
CA ALA A 106 3.20 -13.69 -2.74
C ALA A 106 3.92 -14.22 -4.00
N LEU A 107 4.97 -15.02 -3.84
CA LEU A 107 5.75 -15.60 -4.94
C LEU A 107 5.06 -16.79 -5.63
N THR A 108 4.36 -17.66 -4.88
CA THR A 108 3.59 -18.79 -5.42
C THR A 108 2.34 -18.34 -6.15
N ASN A 109 1.80 -17.17 -5.79
CA ASN A 109 0.73 -16.52 -6.55
C ASN A 109 1.22 -15.82 -7.83
N GLY A 110 2.51 -15.96 -8.15
CA GLY A 110 2.99 -15.97 -9.53
C GLY A 110 2.55 -14.81 -10.42
N MET A 111 2.73 -13.55 -9.99
CA MET A 111 2.66 -12.42 -10.91
C MET A 111 3.62 -11.30 -10.51
N ARG A 112 4.83 -11.31 -11.10
CA ARG A 112 5.46 -10.05 -11.53
C ARG A 112 4.61 -9.50 -12.67
N HIS A 113 3.53 -8.79 -12.35
CA HIS A 113 2.81 -7.96 -13.32
C HIS A 113 2.98 -6.51 -12.87
N GLY A 114 3.64 -5.71 -13.71
CA GLY A 114 3.85 -4.28 -13.43
C GLY A 114 2.53 -3.56 -13.22
N HIS A 115 2.49 -2.72 -12.18
CA HIS A 115 1.58 -1.58 -11.92
C HIS A 115 0.10 -1.67 -12.33
N SER A 116 -0.46 -2.86 -12.51
CA SER A 116 -1.87 -3.03 -12.84
C SER A 116 -2.30 -4.43 -12.45
N GLN A 117 -2.91 -4.53 -11.28
CA GLN A 117 -3.47 -5.79 -10.81
C GLN A 117 -4.63 -6.19 -11.75
N PRO A 118 -4.63 -7.41 -12.33
CA PRO A 118 -5.66 -7.82 -13.27
C PRO A 118 -7.03 -8.04 -12.60
N LEU A 119 -8.06 -7.61 -13.32
CA LEU A 119 -9.50 -7.50 -12.97
C LEU A 119 -10.23 -8.81 -12.61
N SER A 120 -9.55 -9.94 -12.41
CA SER A 120 -10.20 -11.25 -12.22
C SER A 120 -10.02 -11.88 -10.83
N LYS A 121 -9.38 -11.20 -9.87
CA LYS A 121 -9.27 -11.72 -8.50
C LYS A 121 -10.50 -11.30 -7.71
N ALA A 122 -11.31 -12.28 -7.29
CA ALA A 122 -12.52 -12.03 -6.51
C ALA A 122 -12.18 -11.27 -5.21
N ALA A 123 -12.86 -10.16 -4.95
CA ALA A 123 -12.78 -9.43 -3.70
C ALA A 123 -13.44 -10.26 -2.59
N GLY A 124 -12.66 -10.71 -1.61
CA GLY A 124 -13.19 -11.53 -0.50
C GLY A 124 -12.16 -12.38 0.24
N ASP A 125 -10.93 -12.50 -0.27
CA ASP A 125 -9.85 -13.22 0.43
C ASP A 125 -9.21 -12.29 1.48
N PHE A 126 -9.94 -12.02 2.57
CA PHE A 126 -9.44 -11.37 3.76
C PHE A 126 -8.78 -12.44 4.66
N ASP A 127 -7.45 -12.44 4.76
CA ASP A 127 -6.76 -13.14 5.84
C ASP A 127 -6.91 -12.31 7.13
N PHE A 128 -7.56 -12.86 8.16
CA PHE A 128 -7.53 -12.28 9.51
C PHE A 128 -6.11 -12.42 10.09
N PHE A 129 -5.62 -11.35 10.72
CA PHE A 129 -4.34 -11.29 11.44
C PHE A 129 -4.23 -12.30 12.59
#